data_AF-A0A9P6QEG2-F1
#
_entry.id   AF-A0A9P6QEG2-F1
#
_cell.length_a   1.000
_cell.length_b   1.000
_cell.length_c   1.000
_cell.angle_alpha   90.00
_cell.angle_beta   90.00
_cell.angle_gamma   90.00
#
_symmetry.space_group_name_H-M   'P 1'
#
loop_
_entity.id
_entity.type
_entity.pdbx_description
1 polymer ?
#
loop_
_entity_poly.entity_id
_entity_poly.type
_entity_poly.pdbx_seq_one_letter_code
_entity_poly.pdbx_strand_id
1 'polypeptide(L)'
;MSHTILLVQKTKAISSKTYIECASVAVAMDEVIAMYEEYLKNKYPHKERIEFDVNEVLEMVYNLPDCAALVFDPKTATYVPHDKSWIQKQVVHGDQQHIMTRASKSYRATQKEPKEAKMVKRKRLENYRVAKAQAKKFVIPGIVLLLVGLFLLFGFMYGFTGTKQQRNRSPQDMIFENAEAGKEKMEEFIVEQE
;
A
#
# COMPACT_ATOMS: atom_id res chain seq x y z
N MET A 1 13.94 -1.72 20.58
CA MET A 1 15.32 -1.37 20.18
C MET A 1 16.06 -1.07 21.46
N SER A 2 17.09 -1.85 21.78
CA SER A 2 17.88 -1.67 23.01
C SER A 2 19.16 -0.96 22.67
N HIS A 3 19.39 0.22 23.27
CA HIS A 3 20.65 0.94 23.14
C HIS A 3 21.81 0.00 23.50
N THR A 4 22.88 0.05 22.71
CA THR A 4 24.00 -0.89 22.83
C THR A 4 25.30 -0.11 22.80
N ILE A 5 26.20 -0.39 23.75
CA ILE A 5 27.56 0.18 23.78
C ILE A 5 28.53 -0.95 23.48
N LEU A 6 29.35 -0.79 22.44
CA LEU A 6 30.45 -1.70 22.15
C LEU A 6 31.70 -1.18 22.84
N LEU A 7 32.39 -2.05 23.57
CA LEU A 7 33.71 -1.82 24.13
C LEU A 7 34.70 -2.59 23.27
N VAL A 8 35.69 -1.92 22.69
CA VAL A 8 36.59 -2.53 21.71
C VAL A 8 38.02 -2.13 22.03
N GLN A 9 38.92 -3.10 21.99
CA GLN A 9 40.36 -2.87 22.02
C GLN A 9 40.98 -3.45 20.74
N LYS A 10 41.36 -2.57 19.81
CA LYS A 10 41.84 -2.98 18.48
C LYS A 10 43.23 -3.66 18.52
N THR A 11 44.11 -3.26 19.45
CA THR A 11 45.48 -3.80 19.57
C THR A 11 45.85 -4.08 21.03
N LYS A 12 46.97 -4.74 21.30
CA LYS A 12 47.41 -5.01 22.68
C LYS A 12 47.70 -3.72 23.48
N ALA A 13 47.87 -2.58 22.81
CA ALA A 13 48.10 -1.30 23.47
C ALA A 13 46.83 -0.83 24.20
N ILE A 14 46.99 -0.39 25.44
CA ILE A 14 45.89 0.12 26.29
C ILE A 14 45.23 1.34 25.65
N SER A 15 45.99 2.18 24.95
CA SER A 15 45.50 3.36 24.22
C SER A 15 44.55 3.03 23.07
N SER A 16 44.45 1.77 22.64
CA SER A 16 43.51 1.33 21.61
C SER A 16 42.13 0.96 22.15
N LYS A 17 41.93 1.02 23.48
CA LYS A 17 40.61 0.85 24.10
C LYS A 17 39.73 2.03 23.73
N THR A 18 38.57 1.74 23.15
CA THR A 18 37.56 2.72 22.76
C THR A 18 36.17 2.14 22.98
N TYR A 19 35.15 2.99 22.85
CA TYR A 19 33.76 2.57 22.86
C TYR A 19 33.00 3.16 21.67
N ILE A 20 31.92 2.48 21.27
CA ILE A 20 31.01 2.92 20.21
C ILE A 20 29.59 2.82 20.75
N GLU A 21 28.86 3.93 20.74
CA GLU A 21 27.46 3.97 21.13
C GLU A 21 26.55 3.72 19.94
N CYS A 22 25.61 2.81 20.09
CA CYS A 22 24.71 2.36 19.04
C CYS A 22 23.26 2.45 19.50
N ALA A 23 22.38 2.95 18.64
CA ALA A 23 20.95 3.04 18.94
C ALA A 23 20.27 1.66 19.12
N SER A 24 20.86 0.60 18.56
CA SER A 24 20.34 -0.77 18.68
C SER A 24 21.43 -1.81 18.54
N VAL A 25 21.13 -3.06 18.94
CA VAL A 25 22.01 -4.22 18.71
C VAL A 25 22.32 -4.42 17.23
N ALA A 26 21.34 -4.21 16.34
CA ALA A 26 21.56 -4.36 14.90
C ALA A 26 22.61 -3.37 14.37
N VAL A 27 22.48 -2.09 14.77
CA VAL A 27 23.46 -1.04 14.43
C VAL A 27 24.83 -1.38 15.00
N ALA A 28 24.90 -1.94 16.21
CA ALA A 28 26.17 -2.40 16.78
C ALA A 28 26.83 -3.50 15.94
N MET A 29 26.06 -4.46 15.40
CA MET A 29 26.63 -5.49 14.52
C MET A 29 27.09 -4.92 13.18
N ASP A 30 26.38 -3.92 12.64
CA ASP A 30 26.82 -3.18 11.45
C ASP A 30 28.17 -2.47 11.70
N GLU A 31 28.37 -1.86 12.87
CA GLU A 31 29.66 -1.24 13.26
C GLU A 31 30.80 -2.26 13.37
N VAL A 32 30.52 -3.48 13.87
CA VAL A 32 31.50 -4.57 13.90
C VAL A 32 31.95 -4.96 12.49
N ILE A 33 31.01 -5.05 11.55
CA ILE A 33 31.31 -5.32 10.13
C ILE A 33 32.09 -4.16 9.52
N ALA A 34 31.68 -2.92 9.77
CA ALA A 34 32.34 -1.71 9.27
C ALA A 34 33.80 -1.61 9.75
N MET A 35 34.10 -2.09 10.95
CA MET A 35 35.47 -2.18 11.46
C MET A 35 36.34 -3.12 10.63
N TYR A 36 35.80 -4.23 10.14
CA TYR A 36 36.50 -5.11 9.22
C TYR A 36 36.68 -4.46 7.84
N GLU A 37 35.65 -3.78 7.35
CA GLU A 37 35.72 -3.04 6.08
C GLU A 37 36.81 -1.96 6.12
N GLU A 38 36.92 -1.23 7.22
CA GLU A 38 37.98 -0.23 7.45
C GLU A 38 39.36 -0.88 7.41
N TYR A 39 39.53 -2.03 8.10
CA TYR A 39 40.76 -2.81 8.05
C TYR A 39 41.12 -3.22 6.61
N LEU A 40 40.16 -3.71 5.83
CA LEU A 40 40.37 -4.12 4.44
C LEU A 40 40.71 -2.94 3.52
N LYS A 41 40.03 -1.79 3.68
CA LYS A 41 40.33 -0.56 2.94
C LYS A 41 41.75 -0.08 3.18
N ASN A 42 42.21 -0.12 4.43
CA ASN A 42 43.58 0.25 4.79
C ASN A 42 44.61 -0.74 4.26
N LYS A 43 44.27 -2.04 4.22
CA LYS A 43 45.15 -3.10 3.72
C LYS A 43 45.26 -3.13 2.19
N TYR A 44 44.18 -2.79 1.48
CA TYR A 44 44.11 -2.83 0.02
C TYR A 44 43.61 -1.50 -0.56
N PRO A 45 44.36 -0.39 -0.42
CA PRO A 45 43.90 0.96 -0.75
C PRO A 45 43.61 1.16 -2.26
N HIS A 46 44.18 0.32 -3.13
CA HIS A 46 44.00 0.42 -4.58
C HIS A 46 42.85 -0.46 -5.11
N LYS A 47 42.19 -1.25 -4.26
CA LYS A 47 41.05 -2.07 -4.67
C LYS A 47 39.75 -1.30 -4.48
N GLU A 48 39.07 -0.98 -5.57
CA GLU A 48 37.78 -0.26 -5.53
C GLU A 48 36.65 -1.10 -4.92
N ARG A 49 36.71 -2.42 -5.08
CA ARG A 49 35.74 -3.37 -4.52
C ARG A 49 36.48 -4.48 -3.80
N ILE A 50 36.11 -4.69 -2.54
CA ILE A 50 36.62 -5.77 -1.70
C ILE A 50 35.40 -6.53 -1.19
N GLU A 51 35.40 -7.83 -1.44
CA GLU A 51 34.38 -8.76 -0.96
C GLU A 51 35.02 -9.62 0.13
N PHE A 52 34.24 -9.93 1.16
CA PHE A 52 34.68 -10.77 2.27
C PHE A 52 33.52 -11.62 2.75
N ASP A 53 33.85 -12.74 3.37
CA ASP A 53 32.89 -13.65 4.00
C ASP A 53 32.64 -13.27 5.46
N VAL A 54 31.46 -13.60 5.98
CA VAL A 54 31.09 -13.38 7.38
C VAL A 54 32.08 -14.08 8.32
N ASN A 55 32.60 -15.25 7.93
CA ASN A 55 33.58 -15.99 8.72
C ASN A 55 34.86 -15.19 8.99
N GLU A 56 35.28 -14.33 8.06
CA GLU A 56 36.45 -13.46 8.25
C GLU A 56 36.20 -12.38 9.32
N VAL A 57 34.97 -11.84 9.36
CA VAL A 57 34.56 -10.89 10.42
C VAL A 57 34.54 -11.59 11.78
N LEU A 58 34.02 -12.83 11.84
CA LEU A 58 34.00 -13.61 13.08
C LEU A 58 35.40 -13.90 13.59
N GLU A 59 36.33 -14.26 12.70
CA GLU A 59 37.73 -14.48 13.04
C GLU A 59 38.39 -13.18 13.55
N MET A 60 38.11 -12.04 12.94
CA MET A 60 38.59 -10.75 13.42
C MET A 60 38.09 -10.44 14.83
N VAL A 61 36.80 -10.64 15.13
CA VAL A 61 36.24 -10.46 16.48
C VAL A 61 36.90 -11.41 17.49
N TYR A 62 37.15 -12.67 17.12
CA TYR A 62 37.85 -13.64 17.96
C TYR A 62 39.27 -13.17 18.32
N ASN A 63 39.99 -12.66 17.32
CA ASN A 63 41.38 -12.25 17.42
C ASN A 63 41.60 -10.87 18.07
N LEU A 64 40.54 -10.07 18.26
CA LEU A 64 40.64 -8.83 19.04
C LEU A 64 41.15 -9.15 20.45
N PRO A 65 42.08 -8.36 21.02
CA PRO A 65 42.48 -8.51 22.41
C PRO A 65 41.29 -8.48 23.37
N ASP A 66 40.40 -7.50 23.22
CA ASP A 66 39.25 -7.32 24.10
C ASP A 66 38.08 -6.74 23.30
N CYS A 67 36.89 -7.28 23.52
CA CYS A 67 35.66 -6.83 22.88
C CYS A 67 34.45 -7.33 23.68
N ALA A 68 33.54 -6.43 24.01
CA ALA A 68 32.32 -6.71 24.75
C ALA A 68 31.18 -5.80 24.30
N ALA A 69 29.94 -6.23 24.48
CA ALA A 69 28.76 -5.43 24.21
C ALA A 69 27.95 -5.25 25.50
N LEU A 70 27.51 -4.03 25.75
CA LEU A 70 26.60 -3.68 26.84
C LEU A 70 25.24 -3.37 26.22
N VAL A 71 24.22 -4.18 26.49
CA VAL A 71 22.88 -4.01 25.92
C VAL A 71 21.93 -3.53 26.99
N PHE A 72 21.23 -2.42 26.73
CA PHE A 72 20.27 -1.85 27.67
C PHE A 72 19.02 -2.74 27.80
N ASP A 73 18.73 -3.19 29.01
CA ASP A 73 17.47 -3.84 29.37
C ASP A 73 16.52 -2.81 30.01
N PRO A 74 15.43 -2.43 29.32
CA PRO A 74 14.47 -1.46 29.84
C PRO A 74 13.67 -1.98 31.04
N LYS A 75 13.62 -3.30 31.28
CA LYS A 75 12.87 -3.88 32.40
C LYS A 75 13.59 -3.66 33.72
N THR A 76 14.91 -3.82 33.71
CA THR A 76 15.76 -3.65 34.89
C THR A 76 16.43 -2.27 34.93
N ALA A 77 16.32 -1.49 33.84
CA ALA A 77 17.02 -0.22 33.65
C ALA A 77 18.55 -0.34 33.81
N THR A 78 19.12 -1.46 33.36
CA THR A 78 20.55 -1.76 33.46
C THR A 78 21.13 -2.19 32.12
N TYR A 79 22.46 -2.11 32.01
CA TYR A 79 23.18 -2.70 30.89
C TYR A 79 23.57 -4.14 31.21
N VAL A 80 23.20 -5.06 30.33
CA VAL A 80 23.59 -6.46 30.38
C VAL A 80 24.87 -6.64 29.57
N PRO A 81 25.97 -7.13 30.18
CA PRO A 81 27.21 -7.37 29.47
C PRO A 81 27.17 -8.67 28.68
N HIS A 82 27.78 -8.63 27.50
CA HIS A 82 27.91 -9.75 26.58
C HIS A 82 29.35 -9.85 26.07
N ASP A 83 29.80 -11.09 25.90
CA ASP A 83 31.15 -11.41 25.46
C ASP A 83 31.28 -11.48 23.93
N LYS A 84 32.50 -11.75 23.45
CA LYS A 84 32.81 -11.95 22.03
C LYS A 84 31.97 -13.07 21.39
N SER A 85 31.72 -14.16 22.13
CA SER A 85 30.96 -15.28 21.61
C SER A 85 29.51 -14.90 21.29
N TRP A 86 28.93 -14.04 22.13
CA TRP A 86 27.61 -13.48 21.90
C TRP A 86 27.62 -12.53 20.70
N ILE A 87 28.63 -11.66 20.58
CA ILE A 87 28.77 -10.74 19.43
C ILE A 87 28.85 -11.54 18.13
N GLN A 88 29.69 -12.57 18.07
CA GLN A 88 29.81 -13.46 16.90
C GLN A 88 28.47 -14.08 16.51
N LYS A 89 27.71 -14.57 17.49
CA LYS A 89 26.35 -15.09 17.24
C LYS A 89 25.45 -13.99 16.68
N GLN A 90 25.46 -12.79 17.26
CA GLN A 90 24.63 -11.68 16.78
C GLN A 90 24.98 -11.24 15.36
N VAL A 91 26.27 -11.22 14.99
CA VAL A 91 26.71 -10.93 13.61
C VAL A 91 26.10 -11.94 12.63
N VAL A 92 26.14 -13.24 12.94
CA VAL A 92 25.53 -14.28 12.08
C VAL A 92 24.01 -14.13 11.99
N HIS A 93 23.33 -13.85 13.11
CA HIS A 93 21.88 -13.64 13.10
C HIS A 93 21.50 -12.37 12.32
N GLY A 94 22.28 -11.31 12.45
CA GLY A 94 22.09 -10.06 11.71
C GLY A 94 22.32 -10.24 10.21
N ASP A 95 23.38 -10.95 9.81
CA ASP A 95 23.70 -11.20 8.40
C ASP A 95 22.59 -11.98 7.70
N GLN A 96 22.01 -13.01 8.35
CA GLN A 96 20.84 -13.72 7.82
C GLN A 96 19.65 -12.78 7.55
N GLN A 97 19.41 -11.81 8.44
CA GLN A 97 18.37 -10.80 8.24
C GLN A 97 18.72 -9.81 7.12
N HIS A 98 19.99 -9.45 6.96
CA HIS A 98 20.46 -8.58 5.87
C HIS A 98 20.41 -9.28 4.51
N ILE A 99 20.72 -10.58 4.42
CA ILE A 99 20.54 -11.40 3.22
C ILE A 99 19.05 -11.44 2.84
N MET A 100 18.14 -11.65 3.79
CA MET A 100 16.70 -11.61 3.53
C MET A 100 16.21 -10.21 3.13
N THR A 101 16.74 -9.16 3.74
CA THR A 101 16.34 -7.76 3.45
C THR A 101 16.90 -7.27 2.10
N ARG A 102 18.13 -7.67 1.75
CA ARG A 102 18.72 -7.41 0.43
C ARG A 102 18.04 -8.27 -0.64
N ALA A 103 17.70 -9.52 -0.37
CA ALA A 103 16.96 -10.38 -1.29
C ALA A 103 15.55 -9.84 -1.56
N SER A 104 14.83 -9.38 -0.53
CA SER A 104 13.49 -8.78 -0.68
C SER A 104 13.52 -7.41 -1.39
N LYS A 105 14.52 -6.56 -1.12
CA LYS A 105 14.72 -5.31 -1.89
C LYS A 105 15.18 -5.59 -3.33
N SER A 106 16.03 -6.60 -3.56
CA SER A 106 16.49 -7.03 -4.87
C SER A 106 15.35 -7.59 -5.72
N TYR A 107 14.49 -8.44 -5.15
CA TYR A 107 13.28 -8.94 -5.81
C TYR A 107 12.30 -7.82 -6.19
N ARG A 108 12.23 -6.75 -5.37
CA ARG A 108 11.39 -5.58 -5.65
C ARG A 108 12.04 -4.59 -6.64
N ALA A 109 13.36 -4.63 -6.82
CA ALA A 109 14.12 -3.76 -7.71
C ALA A 109 14.28 -4.32 -9.14
N THR A 110 14.20 -5.64 -9.32
CA THR A 110 14.29 -6.30 -10.64
C THR A 110 13.01 -6.20 -11.48
N GLN A 111 11.91 -5.66 -10.93
CA GLN A 111 10.72 -5.24 -11.69
C GLN A 111 10.80 -3.77 -12.13
N LYS A 112 11.97 -3.28 -12.58
CA LYS A 112 12.01 -2.06 -13.37
C LYS A 112 11.45 -2.44 -14.75
N GLU A 113 10.16 -2.17 -15.00
CA GLU A 113 9.48 -2.46 -16.28
C GLU A 113 10.47 -2.27 -17.45
N PRO A 114 10.73 -3.30 -18.27
CA PRO A 114 11.71 -3.22 -19.35
C PRO A 114 11.42 -1.97 -20.18
N LYS A 115 12.47 -1.30 -20.68
CA LYS A 115 12.32 -0.06 -21.48
C LYS A 115 11.30 -0.26 -22.62
N GLU A 116 11.22 -1.49 -23.14
CA GLU A 116 10.22 -1.95 -24.10
C GLU A 116 8.78 -1.91 -23.54
N ALA A 117 8.52 -2.42 -22.33
CA ALA A 117 7.20 -2.33 -21.70
C ALA A 117 6.76 -0.87 -21.50
N LYS A 118 7.67 0.02 -21.11
CA LYS A 118 7.39 1.47 -21.01
C LYS A 118 7.07 2.09 -22.37
N MET A 119 7.82 1.72 -23.42
CA MET A 119 7.61 2.21 -24.78
C MET A 119 6.28 1.69 -25.37
N VAL A 120 5.95 0.42 -25.16
CA VAL A 120 4.68 -0.19 -25.58
C VAL A 120 3.51 0.47 -24.85
N LYS A 121 3.62 0.74 -23.55
CA LYS A 121 2.60 1.45 -22.77
C LYS A 121 2.40 2.89 -23.26
N ARG A 122 3.48 3.59 -23.64
CA ARG A 122 3.40 4.92 -24.27
C ARG A 122 2.68 4.87 -25.62
N LYS A 123 3.05 3.93 -26.51
CA LYS A 123 2.37 3.75 -27.81
C LYS A 123 0.89 3.40 -27.64
N ARG A 124 0.53 2.53 -26.69
CA ARG A 124 -0.88 2.21 -26.38
C ARG A 124 -1.66 3.44 -25.90
N LEU A 125 -1.05 4.27 -25.05
CA LEU A 125 -1.68 5.50 -24.56
C LEU A 125 -1.89 6.52 -25.68
N GLU A 126 -0.94 6.62 -26.60
CA GLU A 126 -1.02 7.48 -27.77
C GLU A 126 -2.14 7.02 -28.72
N ASN A 127 -2.20 5.71 -29.02
CA ASN A 127 -3.30 5.12 -29.78
C ASN A 127 -4.66 5.34 -29.10
N TYR A 128 -4.75 5.19 -27.78
CA TYR A 128 -5.98 5.47 -27.02
C TYR A 128 -6.38 6.96 -27.09
N ARG A 129 -5.42 7.89 -27.03
CA ARG A 129 -5.70 9.33 -27.18
C ARG A 129 -6.27 9.64 -28.57
N VAL A 130 -5.69 9.06 -29.62
CA VAL A 130 -6.17 9.22 -30.99
C VAL A 130 -7.57 8.62 -31.16
N ALA A 131 -7.79 7.38 -30.70
CA ALA A 131 -9.10 6.73 -30.76
C ALA A 131 -10.17 7.50 -29.96
N LYS A 132 -9.83 8.01 -28.77
CA LYS A 132 -10.73 8.82 -27.94
C LYS A 132 -11.07 10.15 -28.61
N ALA A 133 -10.11 10.80 -29.26
CA ALA A 133 -10.35 12.02 -30.02
C ALA A 133 -11.28 11.78 -31.22
N GLN A 134 -11.09 10.68 -31.94
CA GLN A 134 -11.98 10.28 -33.04
C GLN A 134 -13.39 9.93 -32.55
N ALA A 135 -13.52 9.18 -31.46
CA ALA A 135 -14.81 8.82 -30.87
C ALA A 135 -15.59 10.07 -30.43
N LYS A 136 -14.91 11.05 -29.81
CA LYS A 136 -15.54 12.31 -29.42
C LYS A 136 -15.99 13.15 -30.61
N LYS A 137 -15.26 13.09 -31.74
CA LYS A 137 -15.55 13.88 -32.94
C LYS A 137 -16.68 13.28 -33.78
N PHE A 138 -16.84 11.96 -33.82
CA PHE A 138 -17.77 11.31 -34.76
C PHE A 138 -18.80 10.38 -34.11
N VAL A 139 -18.43 9.63 -33.08
CA VAL A 139 -19.31 8.57 -32.52
C VAL A 139 -20.36 9.15 -31.58
N ILE A 140 -19.96 10.02 -30.66
CA ILE A 140 -20.87 10.66 -29.71
C ILE A 140 -21.98 11.46 -30.42
N PRO A 141 -21.67 12.40 -31.35
CA PRO A 141 -22.73 13.14 -32.06
C PRO A 141 -23.62 12.23 -32.92
N GLY A 142 -23.07 11.16 -33.50
CA GLY A 142 -23.84 10.18 -34.27
C GLY A 142 -24.85 9.39 -33.41
N ILE A 143 -24.42 8.92 -32.24
CA ILE A 143 -25.30 8.23 -31.28
C ILE A 143 -26.38 9.18 -30.77
N VAL A 144 -26.04 10.44 -30.47
CA VAL A 144 -27.02 11.45 -30.03
C VAL A 144 -28.07 11.70 -31.12
N LEU A 145 -27.67 11.83 -32.39
CA LEU A 145 -28.61 11.96 -33.50
C LEU A 145 -29.52 10.74 -33.65
N LEU A 146 -28.96 9.53 -33.50
CA LEU A 146 -29.72 8.29 -33.57
C LEU A 146 -30.75 8.21 -32.44
N LEU A 147 -30.36 8.52 -31.20
CA LEU A 147 -31.26 8.54 -30.05
C LEU A 147 -32.35 9.60 -30.18
N VAL A 148 -32.05 10.79 -30.70
CA VAL A 148 -33.06 11.81 -31.00
C VAL A 148 -34.02 11.34 -32.07
N GLY A 149 -33.52 10.72 -33.15
CA GLY A 149 -34.37 10.14 -34.19
C GLY A 149 -35.27 9.02 -33.66
N LEU A 150 -34.74 8.15 -32.80
CA LEU A 150 -35.48 7.05 -32.18
C LEU A 150 -36.52 7.58 -31.18
N PHE A 151 -36.21 8.64 -30.43
CA PHE A 151 -37.16 9.33 -29.56
C PHE A 151 -38.30 9.99 -30.35
N LEU A 152 -38.00 10.61 -31.50
CA LEU A 152 -39.02 11.17 -32.39
C LEU A 152 -39.90 10.09 -33.01
N LEU A 153 -39.31 8.98 -33.46
CA LEU A 153 -40.05 7.80 -33.95
C LEU A 153 -40.95 7.21 -32.87
N PHE A 154 -40.45 7.09 -31.65
CA PHE A 154 -41.23 6.62 -30.50
C PHE A 154 -42.37 7.59 -30.17
N GLY A 155 -42.11 8.90 -30.14
CA GLY A 155 -43.15 9.91 -29.94
C GLY A 155 -44.22 9.93 -31.03
N PHE A 156 -43.84 9.61 -32.27
CA PHE A 156 -44.76 9.50 -33.41
C PHE A 156 -45.59 8.21 -33.37
N MET A 157 -44.96 7.07 -33.03
CA MET A 157 -45.62 5.76 -32.94
C MET A 157 -46.55 5.63 -31.73
N TYR A 158 -46.18 6.21 -30.59
CA TYR A 158 -46.93 6.06 -29.34
C TYR A 158 -47.78 7.28 -28.99
N GLY A 159 -47.62 8.41 -29.69
CA GLY A 159 -48.40 9.62 -29.51
C GLY A 159 -48.19 10.25 -28.13
N PHE A 160 -47.79 11.52 -28.09
CA PHE A 160 -47.81 12.31 -26.86
C PHE A 160 -49.27 12.62 -26.49
N THR A 161 -50.04 11.60 -26.08
CA THR A 161 -51.42 11.76 -25.60
C THR A 161 -51.39 12.35 -24.19
N GLY A 162 -51.04 13.63 -24.12
CA GLY A 162 -51.37 14.47 -22.97
C GLY A 162 -52.89 14.62 -22.93
N THR A 163 -53.58 13.75 -22.21
CA THR A 163 -55.00 13.93 -21.89
C THR A 163 -55.13 15.17 -21.01
N LYS A 164 -55.49 16.31 -21.60
CA LYS A 164 -56.06 17.45 -20.87
C LYS A 164 -57.38 16.96 -20.27
N GLN A 165 -57.37 16.64 -18.99
CA GLN A 165 -58.58 16.34 -18.23
C GLN A 165 -59.37 17.64 -18.04
N GLN A 166 -60.29 17.93 -18.97
CA GLN A 166 -61.32 18.95 -18.76
C GLN A 166 -62.29 18.43 -17.71
N ARG A 167 -62.19 18.99 -16.50
CA ARG A 167 -63.13 18.78 -15.41
C ARG A 167 -64.29 19.75 -15.56
N ASN A 168 -65.29 19.39 -16.37
CA ASN A 168 -66.62 20.00 -16.33
C ASN A 168 -67.61 18.91 -15.90
N ARG A 169 -67.77 18.70 -14.59
CA ARG A 169 -68.92 17.98 -14.02
C ARG A 169 -69.99 19.00 -13.70
N SER A 170 -71.22 18.76 -14.15
CA SER A 170 -72.37 19.58 -13.81
C SER A 170 -72.73 19.36 -12.32
N PRO A 171 -73.17 20.38 -11.57
CA PRO A 171 -73.52 20.22 -10.15
C PRO A 171 -74.68 19.25 -9.86
N GLN A 172 -75.47 18.88 -10.87
CA GLN A 172 -76.65 18.03 -10.69
C GLN A 172 -76.30 16.55 -10.54
N ASP A 173 -75.16 16.11 -11.09
CA ASP A 173 -74.74 14.70 -11.07
C ASP A 173 -74.21 14.25 -9.70
N MET A 174 -73.78 15.18 -8.84
CA MET A 174 -73.27 14.87 -7.49
C MET A 174 -74.37 14.68 -6.44
N ILE A 175 -75.62 15.10 -6.73
CA ILE A 175 -76.73 15.01 -5.77
C ILE A 175 -77.40 13.62 -5.86
N PHE A 176 -77.44 13.01 -7.04
CA PHE A 176 -78.04 11.68 -7.23
C PHE A 176 -77.16 10.54 -6.67
N GLU A 177 -75.84 10.62 -6.84
CA GLU A 177 -74.91 9.59 -6.34
C GLU A 177 -74.85 9.54 -4.81
N ASN A 178 -75.01 10.69 -4.13
CA ASN A 178 -75.05 10.76 -2.66
C ASN A 178 -76.40 10.32 -2.05
N ALA A 179 -77.49 10.33 -2.84
CA ALA A 179 -78.80 9.86 -2.40
C ALA A 179 -78.92 8.31 -2.48
N GLU A 180 -78.24 7.69 -3.46
CA GLU A 180 -78.16 6.22 -3.57
C GLU A 180 -77.21 5.61 -2.53
N ALA A 181 -76.04 6.21 -2.31
CA ALA A 181 -75.10 5.75 -1.28
C ALA A 181 -75.66 5.86 0.15
N GLY A 182 -76.63 6.76 0.38
CA GLY A 182 -77.33 6.89 1.66
C GLY A 182 -78.43 5.84 1.89
N LYS A 183 -78.96 5.21 0.83
CA LYS A 183 -79.97 4.16 0.94
C LYS A 183 -79.35 2.78 1.20
N GLU A 184 -78.24 2.46 0.53
CA GLU A 184 -77.53 1.19 0.77
C GLU A 184 -77.02 1.09 2.22
N LYS A 185 -76.51 2.18 2.79
CA LYS A 185 -76.07 2.21 4.19
C LYS A 185 -77.20 2.10 5.23
N MET A 186 -78.44 2.36 4.84
CA MET A 186 -79.59 2.26 5.75
C MET A 186 -80.22 0.86 5.72
N GLU A 187 -80.11 0.15 4.59
CA GLU A 187 -80.55 -1.26 4.48
C GLU A 187 -79.54 -2.23 5.11
N GLU A 188 -78.24 -1.91 5.09
CA GLU A 188 -77.21 -2.75 5.72
C GLU A 188 -77.30 -2.75 7.27
N PHE A 189 -77.83 -1.68 7.88
CA PHE A 189 -77.96 -1.57 9.35
C PHE A 189 -79.21 -2.25 9.93
N ILE A 190 -80.20 -2.60 9.11
CA ILE A 190 -81.46 -3.24 9.56
C ILE A 190 -81.34 -4.78 9.56
N VAL A 191 -80.38 -5.36 8.82
CA VAL A 191 -80.22 -6.82 8.70
C VAL A 191 -79.32 -7.42 9.79
N GLU A 192 -78.58 -6.61 10.57
CA GLU A 192 -77.62 -7.10 11.58
C GLU A 192 -78.08 -6.94 13.04
N GLN A 193 -79.37 -6.69 13.27
CA GLN A 193 -79.98 -6.57 14.62
C GLN A 193 -81.22 -7.47 14.86
N GLU A 194 -81.42 -8.52 14.07
CA GLU A 194 -82.35 -9.63 14.39
C GLU A 194 -81.66 -11.00 14.40
#